data_AF-A0A829MBS8-F1
#
_entry.id   AF-A0A829MBS8-F1
#
_cell.length_a   1.000
_cell.length_b   1.000
_cell.length_c   1.000
_cell.angle_alpha   90.00
_cell.angle_beta   90.00
_cell.angle_gamma   90.00
#
_symmetry.space_group_name_H-M   'P 1'
#
loop_
_entity.id
_entity.type
_entity.pdbx_description
1 polymer ?
#
loop_
_entity_poly.entity_id
_entity_poly.type
_entity_poly.pdbx_seq_one_letter_code
_entity_poly.pdbx_strand_id
1 'polypeptide(L)'
;MRAVLVAIDNTPDGALLLPSGNYDQWDVAPAIPPPPPIPHGYRGPHAVLFTNLGMLGMNLGLDVRIVDQIGLANPLAAHTARITDGRIGHDKNLFPDWMIADGPWLKRYPYIPRYIDQDWVAEAVEALKCPQTDAMLSAVRKPLSPRLFVSNMLHSYEFTTYRIDRVPRFELARCGLPMPKLDTPSYTGLPATGP
;
A
#
# COMPACT_ATOMS: atom_id res chain seq x y z
N MET A 1 -5.78 7.75 -19.15
CA MET A 1 -6.90 7.38 -18.25
C MET A 1 -7.79 6.28 -18.81
N ARG A 2 -8.06 6.19 -20.12
CA ARG A 2 -8.83 5.07 -20.70
C ARG A 2 -8.35 3.68 -20.22
N ALA A 3 -7.03 3.45 -20.19
CA ALA A 3 -6.45 2.19 -19.74
C ALA A 3 -6.82 1.80 -18.30
N VAL A 4 -6.98 2.76 -17.37
CA VAL A 4 -7.36 2.44 -15.99
C VAL A 4 -8.81 1.95 -15.90
N LEU A 5 -9.70 2.55 -16.70
CA LEU A 5 -11.11 2.13 -16.79
C LEU A 5 -11.21 0.73 -17.38
N VAL A 6 -10.49 0.47 -18.47
CA VAL A 6 -10.42 -0.86 -19.09
C VAL A 6 -9.90 -1.91 -18.10
N ALA A 7 -8.88 -1.58 -17.31
CA ALA A 7 -8.35 -2.50 -16.31
C ALA A 7 -9.38 -2.80 -15.21
N ILE A 8 -10.09 -1.79 -14.69
CA ILE A 8 -11.18 -1.97 -13.70
C ILE A 8 -12.30 -2.85 -14.26
N ASP A 9 -12.74 -2.58 -15.50
CA ASP A 9 -13.80 -3.36 -16.16
C ASP A 9 -13.39 -4.83 -16.38
N ASN A 10 -12.10 -5.09 -16.57
CA ASN A 10 -11.53 -6.43 -16.73
C ASN A 10 -11.27 -7.15 -15.39
N THR A 11 -11.42 -6.47 -14.24
CA THR A 11 -11.22 -7.05 -12.90
C THR A 11 -12.47 -6.89 -12.03
N PRO A 12 -13.64 -7.44 -12.40
CA PRO A 12 -14.90 -7.23 -11.67
C PRO A 12 -14.83 -7.66 -10.18
N ASP A 13 -13.99 -8.64 -9.87
CA ASP A 13 -13.75 -9.15 -8.52
C ASP A 13 -12.81 -8.28 -7.67
N GLY A 14 -12.35 -7.13 -8.21
CA GLY A 14 -11.49 -6.19 -7.50
C GLY A 14 -10.00 -6.42 -7.75
N ALA A 15 -9.25 -5.31 -7.77
CA ALA A 15 -7.79 -5.34 -7.89
C ALA A 15 -7.15 -4.04 -7.38
N LEU A 16 -5.89 -4.16 -6.97
CA LEU A 16 -4.97 -3.05 -6.93
C LEU A 16 -4.33 -2.88 -8.30
N LEU A 17 -4.48 -1.70 -8.89
CA LEU A 17 -3.88 -1.31 -10.16
C LEU A 17 -2.59 -0.53 -9.90
N LEU A 18 -1.51 -1.01 -10.49
CA LEU A 18 -0.17 -0.44 -10.42
C LEU A 18 0.19 0.17 -11.79
N PRO A 19 0.84 1.34 -11.82
CA PRO A 19 1.13 2.01 -13.06
C PRO A 19 2.23 1.24 -13.79
N SER A 20 1.93 0.79 -15.01
CA SER A 20 2.96 0.24 -15.88
C SER A 20 3.84 1.36 -16.45
N GLY A 21 5.05 1.03 -16.89
CA GLY A 21 6.00 2.02 -17.42
C GLY A 21 5.52 2.75 -18.69
N ASN A 22 4.55 2.21 -19.42
CA ASN A 22 4.01 2.83 -20.64
C ASN A 22 2.67 3.58 -20.42
N TYR A 23 2.02 3.40 -19.27
CA TYR A 23 0.70 3.98 -18.94
C TYR A 23 -0.47 3.64 -19.89
N ASP A 24 -0.24 2.79 -20.89
CA ASP A 24 -1.25 2.26 -21.81
C ASP A 24 -1.90 0.99 -21.25
N GLN A 25 -1.32 0.43 -20.20
CA GLN A 25 -1.88 -0.67 -19.41
C GLN A 25 -1.61 -0.46 -17.91
N TRP A 26 -2.28 -1.25 -17.09
CA TRP A 26 -2.06 -1.29 -15.63
C TRP A 26 -1.71 -2.70 -15.24
N ASP A 27 -0.65 -2.83 -14.45
CA ASP A 27 -0.32 -4.09 -13.79
C ASP A 27 -1.29 -4.30 -12.62
N VAL A 28 -1.67 -5.54 -12.33
CA VAL A 28 -2.73 -5.83 -11.36
C VAL A 28 -2.25 -6.77 -10.27
N ALA A 29 -2.67 -6.50 -9.04
CA ALA A 29 -2.70 -7.46 -7.95
C ALA A 29 -4.18 -7.71 -7.59
N PRO A 30 -4.74 -8.89 -7.94
CA PRO A 30 -6.16 -9.19 -7.71
C PRO A 30 -6.55 -9.13 -6.23
N ALA A 31 -7.80 -8.78 -5.95
CA ALA A 31 -8.36 -8.88 -4.61
C ALA A 31 -8.47 -10.35 -4.16
N ILE A 32 -8.40 -10.56 -2.84
CA ILE A 32 -8.73 -11.83 -2.22
C ILE A 32 -10.24 -12.06 -2.44
N PRO A 33 -10.64 -13.17 -3.07
CA PRO A 33 -12.05 -13.43 -3.33
C PRO A 33 -12.83 -13.59 -2.02
N PRO A 34 -14.09 -13.13 -1.96
CA PRO A 34 -14.94 -13.35 -0.80
C PRO A 34 -15.25 -14.85 -0.62
N PRO A 35 -15.55 -15.30 0.62
CA PRO A 35 -15.94 -16.69 0.85
C PRO A 35 -17.26 -17.00 0.11
N PRO A 36 -17.41 -18.21 -0.47
CA PRO A 36 -18.64 -18.60 -1.16
C PRO A 36 -19.83 -18.76 -0.17
N PRO A 37 -21.08 -18.54 -0.62
CA PRO A 37 -21.47 -18.16 -1.98
C PRO A 37 -21.23 -16.66 -2.25
N ILE A 38 -20.71 -16.34 -3.44
CA ILE A 38 -20.50 -14.95 -3.87
C ILE A 38 -21.85 -14.31 -4.19
N PRO A 39 -22.22 -13.16 -3.58
CA PRO A 39 -23.47 -12.48 -3.89
C PRO A 39 -23.60 -12.10 -5.37
N HIS A 40 -24.82 -12.20 -5.92
CA HIS A 40 -25.09 -11.71 -7.27
C HIS A 40 -24.81 -10.22 -7.37
N GLY A 41 -24.06 -9.81 -8.40
CA GLY A 41 -23.67 -8.41 -8.61
C GLY A 41 -22.56 -7.92 -7.68
N TYR A 42 -21.84 -8.83 -7.00
CA TYR A 42 -20.64 -8.47 -6.25
C TYR A 42 -19.66 -7.67 -7.12
N ARG A 43 -19.18 -6.56 -6.57
CA ARG A 43 -18.03 -5.81 -7.10
C ARG A 43 -16.97 -5.81 -6.03
N GLY A 44 -15.79 -6.29 -6.39
CA GLY A 44 -14.68 -6.31 -5.45
C GLY A 44 -14.06 -4.93 -5.23
N PRO A 45 -13.24 -4.81 -4.18
CA PRO A 45 -12.56 -3.56 -3.88
C PRO A 45 -11.58 -3.22 -5.00
N HIS A 46 -11.59 -1.98 -5.46
CA HIS A 46 -10.61 -1.46 -6.39
C HIS A 46 -9.76 -0.39 -5.73
N ALA A 47 -8.45 -0.44 -5.98
CA ALA A 47 -7.54 0.64 -5.62
C ALA A 47 -6.61 0.96 -6.79
N VAL A 48 -6.25 2.23 -6.98
CA VAL A 48 -5.29 2.65 -7.99
C VAL A 48 -4.14 3.38 -7.33
N LEU A 49 -2.93 2.84 -7.45
CA LEU A 49 -1.71 3.49 -7.01
C LEU A 49 -1.23 4.47 -8.09
N PHE A 50 -1.41 5.77 -7.89
CA PHE A 50 -0.88 6.75 -8.83
C PHE A 50 -0.76 8.14 -8.22
N THR A 51 0.28 8.86 -8.63
CA THR A 51 0.54 10.22 -8.12
C THR A 51 -0.40 11.27 -8.73
N ASN A 52 -0.92 11.05 -9.95
CA ASN A 52 -1.78 12.05 -10.62
C ASN A 52 -3.24 11.95 -10.14
N LEU A 53 -3.46 12.29 -8.87
CA LEU A 53 -4.73 12.17 -8.16
C LEU A 53 -5.88 12.91 -8.84
N GLY A 54 -5.64 14.12 -9.37
CA GLY A 54 -6.68 14.93 -10.02
C GLY A 54 -7.27 14.24 -11.25
N MET A 55 -6.44 13.61 -12.08
CA MET A 55 -6.90 12.87 -13.25
C MET A 55 -7.68 11.61 -12.86
N LEU A 56 -7.22 10.87 -11.85
CA LEU A 56 -7.96 9.70 -11.36
C LEU A 56 -9.29 10.12 -10.73
N GLY A 57 -9.30 11.12 -9.86
CA GLY A 57 -10.49 11.58 -9.14
C GLY A 57 -11.58 12.14 -10.05
N MET A 58 -11.23 12.68 -11.22
CA MET A 58 -12.21 13.13 -12.21
C MET A 58 -12.80 11.99 -13.07
N ASN A 59 -12.14 10.83 -13.16
CA ASN A 59 -12.50 9.78 -14.13
C ASN A 59 -12.99 8.48 -13.48
N LEU A 60 -12.67 8.22 -12.20
CA LEU A 60 -13.02 6.98 -11.52
C LEU A 60 -14.31 7.11 -10.71
N GLY A 61 -14.97 5.97 -10.49
CA GLY A 61 -16.12 5.88 -9.60
C GLY A 61 -15.76 6.14 -8.14
N LEU A 62 -16.76 6.51 -7.33
CA LEU A 62 -16.60 6.78 -5.89
C LEU A 62 -16.26 5.52 -5.08
N ASP A 63 -16.46 4.34 -5.66
CA ASP A 63 -16.13 3.03 -5.14
C ASP A 63 -14.66 2.62 -5.34
N VAL A 64 -13.87 3.42 -6.08
CA VAL A 64 -12.45 3.15 -6.33
C VAL A 64 -11.58 4.00 -5.40
N ARG A 65 -10.74 3.34 -4.61
CA ARG A 65 -9.79 4.03 -3.73
C ARG A 65 -8.58 4.52 -4.54
N ILE A 66 -8.23 5.79 -4.40
CA ILE A 66 -7.01 6.33 -4.98
C ILE A 66 -5.96 6.44 -3.87
N VAL A 67 -4.76 5.94 -4.16
CA VAL A 67 -3.62 5.94 -3.24
C VAL A 67 -2.37 6.34 -4.00
N ASP A 68 -1.37 6.86 -3.29
CA ASP A 68 -0.13 7.33 -3.88
C ASP A 68 1.08 6.94 -3.03
N GLN A 69 2.25 7.07 -3.63
CA GLN A 69 3.54 6.77 -3.01
C GLN A 69 4.14 7.96 -2.25
N ILE A 70 3.62 9.17 -2.44
CA ILE A 70 4.21 10.42 -1.92
C ILE A 70 3.46 10.99 -0.71
N GLY A 71 2.37 10.35 -0.28
CA GLY A 71 1.64 10.66 0.94
C GLY A 71 0.61 11.77 0.83
N LEU A 72 0.00 11.99 -0.35
CA LEU A 72 -1.14 12.93 -0.47
C LEU A 72 -2.48 12.29 -0.08
N ALA A 73 -2.78 11.11 -0.61
CA ALA A 73 -4.01 10.36 -0.39
C ALA A 73 -3.78 9.05 0.41
N ASN A 74 -2.54 8.57 0.49
CA ASN A 74 -2.19 7.38 1.25
C ASN A 74 -1.67 7.75 2.66
N PRO A 75 -2.41 7.42 3.75
CA PRO A 75 -1.98 7.71 5.11
C PRO A 75 -0.63 7.07 5.44
N LEU A 76 -0.37 5.85 4.97
CA LEU A 76 0.88 5.15 5.25
C LEU A 76 2.08 5.90 4.65
N ALA A 77 1.97 6.32 3.39
CA ALA A 77 3.00 7.11 2.73
C ALA A 77 3.16 8.50 3.38
N ALA A 78 2.07 9.11 3.86
CA ALA A 78 2.10 10.38 4.57
C ALA A 78 2.93 10.31 5.87
N HIS A 79 3.03 9.14 6.48
CA HIS A 79 3.84 8.89 7.68
C HIS A 79 5.25 8.37 7.38
N THR A 80 5.74 8.45 6.15
CA THR A 80 7.18 8.22 5.85
C THR A 80 8.02 9.48 6.04
N ALA A 81 9.32 9.29 6.28
CA ALA A 81 10.28 10.38 6.29
C ALA A 81 10.41 11.03 4.90
N ARG A 82 10.74 12.33 4.89
CA ARG A 82 11.07 13.04 3.65
C ARG A 82 12.41 12.54 3.11
N ILE A 83 12.52 12.45 1.80
CA ILE A 83 13.76 12.21 1.07
C ILE A 83 14.50 13.53 1.01
N THR A 84 15.69 13.58 1.58
CA THR A 84 16.60 14.73 1.50
C THR A 84 16.84 15.09 0.04
N ASP A 85 16.81 16.39 -0.28
CA ASP A 85 16.96 16.94 -1.63
C ASP A 85 15.89 16.47 -2.65
N GLY A 86 14.78 15.89 -2.16
CA GLY A 86 13.61 15.61 -2.97
C GLY A 86 12.87 16.88 -3.40
N ARG A 87 12.09 16.79 -4.48
CA ARG A 87 11.21 17.89 -4.90
C ARG A 87 10.17 18.16 -3.82
N ILE A 88 10.11 19.39 -3.31
CA ILE A 88 9.15 19.79 -2.26
C ILE A 88 7.73 19.38 -2.65
N GLY A 89 7.04 18.69 -1.73
CA GLY A 89 5.69 18.17 -1.95
C GLY A 89 5.63 16.84 -2.73
N HIS A 90 6.77 16.34 -3.19
CA HIS A 90 6.96 15.02 -3.83
C HIS A 90 8.25 14.36 -3.31
N ASP A 91 8.60 14.68 -2.07
CA ASP A 91 9.81 14.28 -1.37
C ASP A 91 9.52 13.13 -0.41
N LYS A 92 8.60 12.24 -0.78
CA LYS A 92 8.34 10.97 -0.10
C LYS A 92 8.22 9.90 -1.16
N ASN A 93 8.54 8.66 -0.79
CA ASN A 93 8.39 7.53 -1.69
C ASN A 93 8.22 6.25 -0.87
N LEU A 94 6.97 5.82 -0.73
CA LEU A 94 6.59 4.53 -0.19
C LEU A 94 6.55 3.51 -1.33
N PHE A 95 7.23 2.37 -1.16
CA PHE A 95 7.31 1.36 -2.20
C PHE A 95 5.95 0.67 -2.46
N PRO A 96 5.64 0.27 -3.71
CA PRO A 96 4.38 -0.39 -4.05
C PRO A 96 4.09 -1.67 -3.26
N ASP A 97 5.11 -2.34 -2.76
CA ASP A 97 5.02 -3.53 -1.90
C ASP A 97 4.14 -3.27 -0.67
N TRP A 98 4.22 -2.08 -0.09
CA TRP A 98 3.36 -1.65 1.02
C TRP A 98 1.90 -1.54 0.61
N MET A 99 1.61 -1.15 -0.63
CA MET A 99 0.23 -1.05 -1.11
C MET A 99 -0.39 -2.43 -1.32
N ILE A 100 0.42 -3.39 -1.75
CA ILE A 100 0.02 -4.80 -1.83
C ILE A 100 -0.19 -5.37 -0.42
N ALA A 101 0.67 -5.02 0.54
CA ALA A 101 0.56 -5.45 1.92
C ALA A 101 -0.69 -4.89 2.63
N ASP A 102 -0.96 -3.60 2.46
CA ASP A 102 -1.98 -2.83 3.20
C ASP A 102 -3.44 -3.11 2.79
N GLY A 103 -3.65 -3.74 1.64
CA GLY A 103 -4.99 -4.03 1.15
C GLY A 103 -5.36 -5.51 1.09
N PRO A 104 -6.64 -5.79 0.76
CA PRO A 104 -7.18 -7.13 0.65
C PRO A 104 -6.78 -7.81 -0.67
N TRP A 105 -5.50 -7.73 -1.05
CA TRP A 105 -4.97 -8.25 -2.30
C TRP A 105 -4.29 -9.61 -2.10
N LEU A 106 -4.20 -10.40 -3.17
CA LEU A 106 -3.29 -11.52 -3.25
C LEU A 106 -1.85 -11.00 -3.22
N LYS A 107 -1.00 -11.63 -2.39
CA LYS A 107 0.29 -11.06 -1.96
C LYS A 107 1.51 -11.85 -2.45
N ARG A 108 1.31 -12.88 -3.27
CA ARG A 108 2.36 -13.81 -3.70
C ARG A 108 2.29 -14.07 -5.19
N TYR A 109 3.39 -14.52 -5.76
CA TYR A 109 3.39 -15.02 -7.12
C TYR A 109 2.44 -16.22 -7.28
N PRO A 110 1.77 -16.38 -8.44
CA PRO A 110 1.88 -15.56 -9.66
C PRO A 110 0.95 -14.32 -9.71
N TYR A 111 0.34 -13.92 -8.59
CA TYR A 111 -0.73 -12.90 -8.55
C TYR A 111 -0.24 -11.46 -8.42
N ILE A 112 1.04 -11.25 -8.12
CA ILE A 112 1.65 -9.92 -8.08
C ILE A 112 2.65 -9.77 -9.24
N PRO A 113 2.90 -8.55 -9.75
CA PRO A 113 3.87 -8.34 -10.82
C PRO A 113 5.30 -8.75 -10.43
N ARG A 114 6.07 -9.26 -11.40
CA ARG A 114 7.44 -9.80 -11.17
C ARG A 114 8.47 -8.81 -10.63
N TYR A 115 8.22 -7.52 -10.77
CA TYR A 115 9.10 -6.47 -10.23
C TYR A 115 8.80 -6.11 -8.78
N ILE A 116 7.70 -6.63 -8.21
CA ILE A 116 7.37 -6.52 -6.79
C ILE A 116 8.07 -7.66 -6.04
N ASP A 117 8.73 -7.34 -4.94
CA ASP A 117 9.41 -8.33 -4.12
C ASP A 117 8.41 -8.92 -3.10
N GLN A 118 8.05 -10.19 -3.27
CA GLN A 118 7.12 -10.87 -2.38
C GLN A 118 7.62 -10.97 -0.93
N ASP A 119 8.94 -10.93 -0.71
CA ASP A 119 9.53 -10.94 0.63
C ASP A 119 9.37 -9.58 1.29
N TRP A 120 9.53 -8.49 0.54
CA TRP A 120 9.20 -7.14 1.02
C TRP A 120 7.70 -6.98 1.32
N VAL A 121 6.84 -7.58 0.50
CA VAL A 121 5.39 -7.62 0.80
C VAL A 121 5.14 -8.38 2.10
N ALA A 122 5.79 -9.52 2.32
CA ALA A 122 5.64 -10.30 3.55
C ALA A 122 6.14 -9.54 4.79
N GLU A 123 7.29 -8.89 4.70
CA GLU A 123 7.82 -8.01 5.75
C GLU A 123 6.88 -6.84 6.02
N ALA A 124 6.34 -6.18 4.99
CA ALA A 124 5.40 -5.08 5.13
C ALA A 124 4.08 -5.52 5.79
N VAL A 125 3.55 -6.70 5.44
CA VAL A 125 2.37 -7.28 6.10
C VAL A 125 2.60 -7.47 7.59
N GLU A 126 3.79 -7.95 7.97
CA GLU A 126 4.13 -8.11 9.37
C GLU A 126 4.32 -6.75 10.05
N ALA A 127 5.02 -5.82 9.41
CA ALA A 127 5.26 -4.47 9.92
C ALA A 127 3.97 -3.68 10.18
N LEU A 128 2.93 -3.87 9.37
CA LEU A 128 1.62 -3.24 9.56
C LEU A 128 0.90 -3.67 10.85
N LYS A 129 1.34 -4.74 11.51
CA LYS A 129 0.83 -5.16 12.83
C LYS A 129 1.39 -4.35 13.99
N CYS A 130 2.31 -3.42 13.70
CA CYS A 130 2.88 -2.55 14.71
C CYS A 130 1.77 -1.75 15.42
N PRO A 131 1.65 -1.80 16.77
CA PRO A 131 0.53 -1.17 17.47
C PRO A 131 0.39 0.33 17.20
N GLN A 132 1.50 1.06 17.08
CA GLN A 132 1.46 2.49 16.75
C GLN A 132 1.01 2.73 15.29
N THR A 133 1.38 1.85 14.36
CA THR A 133 0.89 1.92 12.97
C THR A 133 -0.61 1.65 12.92
N ASP A 134 -1.08 0.58 13.58
CA ASP A 134 -2.51 0.25 13.63
C ASP A 134 -3.33 1.36 14.30
N ALA A 135 -2.82 1.96 15.37
CA ALA A 135 -3.49 3.08 16.05
C ALA A 135 -3.62 4.31 15.13
N MET A 136 -2.53 4.71 14.47
CA MET A 136 -2.54 5.82 13.52
C MET A 136 -3.47 5.54 12.33
N LEU A 137 -3.39 4.35 11.73
CA LEU A 137 -4.25 3.99 10.60
C LEU A 137 -5.72 3.89 11.03
N SER A 138 -6.00 3.36 12.22
CA SER A 138 -7.33 3.32 12.81
C SER A 138 -7.92 4.71 13.00
N ALA A 139 -7.11 5.69 13.42
CA ALA A 139 -7.54 7.07 13.60
C ALA A 139 -8.05 7.70 12.29
N VAL A 140 -7.53 7.27 11.14
CA VAL A 140 -7.88 7.80 9.81
C VAL A 140 -8.94 6.95 9.10
N ARG A 141 -8.92 5.62 9.28
CA ARG A 141 -9.73 4.69 8.47
C ARG A 141 -11.04 4.27 9.11
N LYS A 142 -11.15 4.26 10.45
CA LYS A 142 -12.37 3.82 11.12
C LYS A 142 -13.46 4.88 11.02
N PRO A 143 -14.74 4.49 10.94
CA PRO A 143 -15.85 5.43 11.02
C PRO A 143 -15.75 6.32 12.27
N LEU A 144 -15.94 7.63 12.08
CA LEU A 144 -15.79 8.61 13.15
C LEU A 144 -16.94 8.51 14.16
N SER A 145 -16.71 7.79 15.25
CA SER A 145 -17.59 7.76 16.41
C SER A 145 -17.23 8.86 17.42
N PRO A 146 -18.12 9.25 18.35
CA PRO A 146 -17.79 10.23 19.39
C PRO A 146 -16.57 9.84 20.23
N ARG A 147 -16.41 8.54 20.54
CA ARG A 147 -15.24 8.03 21.25
C ARG A 147 -13.97 8.18 20.41
N LEU A 148 -14.03 7.84 19.13
CA LEU A 148 -12.88 7.97 18.23
C LEU A 148 -12.53 9.45 17.99
N PHE A 149 -13.53 10.33 17.91
CA PHE A 149 -13.32 11.77 17.80
C PHE A 149 -12.52 12.33 18.98
N VAL A 150 -12.93 12.03 20.22
CA VAL A 150 -12.19 12.46 21.41
C VAL A 150 -10.78 11.85 21.44
N SER A 151 -10.66 10.56 21.11
CA SER A 151 -9.34 9.90 20.99
C SER A 151 -8.44 10.61 19.98
N ASN A 152 -8.92 10.89 18.78
CA ASN A 152 -8.15 11.54 17.73
C ASN A 152 -7.74 12.96 18.13
N MET A 153 -8.58 13.69 18.87
CA MET A 153 -8.25 15.01 19.39
C MET A 153 -7.10 14.94 20.40
N LEU A 154 -7.20 14.06 21.40
CA LEU A 154 -6.20 13.89 22.47
C LEU A 154 -4.86 13.38 21.93
N HIS A 155 -4.88 12.47 20.95
CA HIS A 155 -3.69 11.87 20.36
C HIS A 155 -3.23 12.55 19.05
N SER A 156 -3.81 13.71 18.70
CA SER A 156 -3.56 14.38 17.41
C SER A 156 -2.07 14.67 17.18
N TYR A 157 -1.35 15.15 18.19
CA TYR A 157 0.09 15.42 18.10
C TYR A 157 0.90 14.14 17.89
N GLU A 158 0.60 13.08 18.65
CA GLU A 158 1.27 11.79 18.54
C GLU A 158 1.07 11.19 17.15
N PHE A 159 -0.18 11.13 16.67
CA PHE A 159 -0.47 10.62 15.34
C PHE A 159 0.18 11.46 14.24
N THR A 160 0.16 12.79 14.35
CA THR A 160 0.76 13.69 13.34
C THR A 160 2.28 13.54 13.26
N THR A 161 2.96 13.30 14.39
CA THR A 161 4.42 13.19 14.47
C THR A 161 4.94 11.77 14.22
N TYR A 162 4.08 10.75 14.37
CA TYR A 162 4.42 9.36 14.13
C TYR A 162 5.00 9.12 12.73
N ARG A 163 6.08 8.35 12.65
CA ARG A 163 6.74 7.97 11.38
C ARG A 163 7.03 6.49 11.33
N ILE A 164 6.83 5.91 10.15
CA ILE A 164 7.32 4.58 9.77
C ILE A 164 8.59 4.71 8.94
N ASP A 165 9.43 3.68 9.00
CA ASP A 165 10.45 3.48 7.97
C ASP A 165 9.78 2.89 6.72
N ARG A 166 10.17 3.39 5.54
CA ARG A 166 9.65 2.90 4.26
C ARG A 166 10.25 1.54 3.87
N VAL A 167 11.38 1.15 4.46
CA VAL A 167 12.01 -0.15 4.25
C VAL A 167 11.41 -1.13 5.27
N PRO A 168 10.65 -2.15 4.84
CA PRO A 168 9.91 -3.03 5.75
C PRO A 168 10.77 -3.67 6.85
N ARG A 169 11.95 -4.20 6.49
CA ARG A 169 12.93 -4.70 7.46
C ARG A 169 13.30 -3.73 8.58
N PHE A 170 13.50 -2.44 8.26
CA PHE A 170 13.83 -1.44 9.27
C PHE A 170 12.61 -1.07 10.11
N GLU A 171 11.42 -1.10 9.52
CA GLU A 171 10.17 -0.89 10.26
C GLU A 171 9.88 -2.03 11.25
N LEU A 172 10.13 -3.28 10.86
CA LEU A 172 10.08 -4.43 11.77
C LEU A 172 11.01 -4.24 12.96
N ALA A 173 12.25 -3.84 12.70
CA ALA A 173 13.23 -3.55 13.75
C ALA A 173 12.80 -2.38 14.65
N ARG A 174 12.28 -1.29 14.06
CA ARG A 174 11.75 -0.12 14.79
C ARG A 174 10.62 -0.50 15.74
N CYS A 175 9.75 -1.41 15.32
CA CYS A 175 8.61 -1.85 16.12
C CYS A 175 8.90 -3.05 17.04
N GLY A 176 10.04 -3.73 16.87
CA GLY A 176 10.36 -4.95 17.61
C GLY A 176 9.52 -6.16 17.19
N LEU A 177 9.12 -6.22 15.92
CA LEU A 177 8.34 -7.32 15.36
C LEU A 177 9.26 -8.41 14.78
N PRO A 178 8.81 -9.69 14.77
CA PRO A 178 9.60 -10.79 14.23
C PRO A 178 9.78 -10.65 12.72
N MET A 179 10.91 -11.14 12.22
CA MET A 179 11.11 -11.32 10.78
C MET A 179 10.21 -12.46 10.27
N PRO A 180 9.38 -12.27 9.24
CA PRO A 180 8.62 -13.36 8.65
C PRO A 180 9.53 -14.36 7.95
N LYS A 181 8.98 -15.54 7.63
CA LYS A 181 9.67 -16.50 6.76
C LYS A 181 9.73 -15.93 5.35
N LEU A 182 10.96 -15.74 4.85
CA LEU A 182 11.24 -15.29 3.49
C LEU A 182 11.33 -16.48 2.54
N ASP A 183 10.91 -16.28 1.29
CA ASP A 183 11.00 -17.27 0.23
C ASP A 183 12.37 -17.23 -0.48
N THR A 184 13.01 -16.06 -0.55
CA THR A 184 14.39 -15.95 -0.99
C THR A 184 15.37 -16.07 0.19
N PRO A 185 16.47 -16.84 0.03
CA PRO A 185 17.52 -16.87 1.02
C PRO A 185 18.14 -15.47 1.15
N SER A 186 18.51 -15.10 2.37
CA SER A 186 19.19 -13.82 2.63
C SER A 186 20.40 -13.71 1.70
N TYR A 187 20.51 -12.60 0.97
CA TYR A 187 21.66 -12.34 0.12
C TYR A 187 22.93 -12.34 0.98
N THR A 188 23.75 -13.39 0.88
CA THR A 188 25.01 -13.52 1.62
C THR A 188 26.16 -12.77 0.97
N GLY A 189 25.88 -11.92 -0.02
CA GLY A 189 26.88 -11.35 -0.90
C GLY A 189 27.23 -12.29 -2.07
N LEU A 190 27.49 -11.70 -3.23
CA LEU A 190 28.50 -12.25 -4.13
C LEU A 190 29.85 -12.16 -3.39
N PRO A 191 30.79 -13.10 -3.57
CA PRO A 191 32.18 -12.80 -3.23
C PRO A 191 32.57 -11.47 -3.91
N ALA A 192 33.42 -10.67 -3.26
CA ALA A 192 33.86 -9.37 -3.78
C ALA A 192 34.53 -9.45 -5.18
N THR A 193 34.79 -10.66 -5.66
CA THR A 193 35.13 -10.99 -7.03
C THR A 193 33.83 -11.14 -7.82
N GLY A 194 33.40 -10.10 -8.53
CA GLY A 194 32.39 -10.22 -9.58
C GLY A 194 32.80 -11.23 -10.68
N PRO A 195 31.98 -11.40 -11.74
CA PRO A 195 32.39 -12.20 -12.90
C PRO A 195 33.70 -11.70 -13.53
#